data_AF-A0A950Q481-F1
#
_entry.id   AF-A0A950Q481-F1
#
_cell.length_a   1.000
_cell.length_b   1.000
_cell.length_c   1.000
_cell.angle_alpha   90.00
_cell.angle_beta   90.00
_cell.angle_gamma   90.00
#
_symmetry.space_group_name_H-M   'P 1'
#
loop_
_entity.id
_entity.type
_entity.pdbx_description
1 polymer ?
#
loop_
_entity_poly.entity_id
_entity_poly.type
_entity_poly.pdbx_seq_one_letter_code
_entity_poly.pdbx_strand_id
1 'polypeptide(L)'
;HIKNTDRIHGIITEGGLAPNIVPERAACRFYVRAVDAHELAPLKARVQKCFEAGALATGCTLEVHWGDTDYLDMKTNWPMAEMYESNAVKLGREFFPVKDLPPGYAGSTDMGNVSHRVPSIHPMMGIAPAGVVIHNPEFTRYAASEKGDQAVIDGAKSLAMTALDLMFDAHKLKAAKNDFEATLELSRNAIAKSREPVAHAHHGHGCCAR
;
A
#
# COMPACT_ATOMS: atom_id res chain seq x y z
N HIS A 1 21.68 -7.48 -2.04
CA HIS A 1 20.71 -8.02 -3.01
C HIS A 1 19.33 -8.12 -2.36
N ILE A 2 18.27 -7.74 -3.08
CA ILE A 2 16.84 -7.83 -2.70
C ILE A 2 16.05 -8.29 -3.95
N LYS A 3 14.80 -8.75 -3.81
CA LYS A 3 14.00 -9.18 -4.98
C LYS A 3 13.60 -7.97 -5.83
N ASN A 4 13.30 -8.19 -7.10
CA ASN A 4 12.83 -7.13 -8.00
C ASN A 4 11.46 -6.53 -7.62
N THR A 5 10.70 -7.22 -6.77
CA THR A 5 9.45 -6.76 -6.12
C THR A 5 9.71 -5.85 -4.92
N ASP A 6 10.83 -6.05 -4.24
CA ASP A 6 11.13 -5.43 -2.95
C ASP A 6 11.62 -4.00 -3.14
N ARG A 7 11.37 -3.14 -2.15
CA ARG A 7 11.94 -1.79 -2.12
C ARG A 7 12.44 -1.45 -0.72
N ILE A 8 13.53 -0.70 -0.68
CA ILE A 8 14.02 -0.03 0.52
C ILE A 8 14.25 1.42 0.11
N HIS A 9 13.44 2.33 0.62
CA HIS A 9 13.57 3.77 0.34
C HIS A 9 13.87 4.48 1.65
N GLY A 10 14.66 5.54 1.64
CA GLY A 10 14.87 6.33 2.85
C GLY A 10 15.63 7.62 2.61
N ILE A 11 15.68 8.42 3.66
CA ILE A 11 16.41 9.68 3.73
C ILE A 11 17.25 9.71 4.99
N ILE A 12 18.42 10.35 4.91
CA ILE A 12 19.16 10.81 6.08
C ILE A 12 18.46 12.10 6.53
N THR A 13 17.89 12.11 7.73
CA THR A 13 17.24 13.29 8.31
C THR A 13 18.26 14.16 9.05
N GLU A 14 19.31 13.56 9.61
CA GLU A 14 20.42 14.25 10.26
C GLU A 14 21.72 13.50 9.94
N GLY A 15 22.73 14.22 9.42
CA GLY A 15 24.02 13.67 8.99
C GLY A 15 25.23 14.53 9.36
N GLY A 16 25.07 15.42 10.35
CA GLY A 16 26.06 16.44 10.72
C GLY A 16 25.75 17.83 10.15
N LEU A 17 26.42 18.85 10.71
CA LEU A 17 26.22 20.27 10.38
C LEU A 17 27.47 20.96 9.81
N ALA A 18 28.67 20.36 9.96
CA ALA A 18 29.93 20.92 9.47
C ALA A 18 30.91 19.80 9.12
N PRO A 19 31.74 19.95 8.06
CA PRO A 19 32.63 18.89 7.57
C PRO A 19 33.83 18.61 8.48
N ASN A 20 34.12 19.49 9.43
CA ASN A 20 35.24 19.40 10.38
C ASN A 20 34.80 19.07 11.82
N ILE A 21 33.52 18.73 12.03
CA ILE A 21 32.96 18.34 13.33
C ILE A 21 32.37 16.94 13.18
N VAL A 22 32.86 15.98 13.98
CA VAL A 22 32.29 14.63 14.05
C VAL A 22 30.89 14.74 14.69
N PRO A 23 29.81 14.31 14.03
CA PRO A 23 28.46 14.39 14.59
C PRO A 23 28.29 13.44 15.78
N GLU A 24 27.64 13.91 16.86
CA GLU A 24 27.26 13.05 17.99
C GLU A 24 26.07 12.13 17.67
N ARG A 25 25.24 12.51 16.69
CA ARG A 25 24.07 11.78 16.23
C ARG A 25 23.95 11.82 14.71
N ALA A 26 23.52 10.70 14.14
CA ALA A 26 22.95 10.62 12.80
C ALA A 26 21.56 9.99 12.91
N ALA A 27 20.62 10.46 12.09
CA ALA A 27 19.26 9.94 12.06
C ALA A 27 18.78 9.78 10.62
N CYS A 28 17.90 8.80 10.41
CA CYS A 28 17.35 8.49 9.10
C CYS A 28 15.91 7.97 9.22
N ARG A 29 15.15 8.05 8.13
CA ARG A 29 13.82 7.47 8.02
C ARG A 29 13.75 6.60 6.77
N PHE A 30 13.34 5.35 6.96
CA PHE A 30 13.24 4.35 5.90
C PHE A 30 11.84 3.74 5.83
N TYR A 31 11.45 3.36 4.62
CA TYR A 31 10.32 2.49 4.31
C TYR A 31 10.83 1.21 3.66
N VAL A 32 10.40 0.07 4.18
CA VAL A 32 10.71 -1.25 3.63
C VAL A 32 9.44 -1.83 3.02
N ARG A 33 9.55 -2.34 1.79
CA ARG A 33 8.44 -2.86 0.99
C ARG A 33 8.73 -4.24 0.40
N ALA A 34 7.77 -5.14 0.50
CA ALA A 34 7.77 -6.46 -0.15
C ALA A 34 6.37 -6.77 -0.70
N VAL A 35 6.21 -7.90 -1.41
CA VAL A 35 4.94 -8.26 -2.07
C VAL A 35 3.79 -8.51 -1.08
N ASP A 36 4.09 -9.13 0.06
CA ASP A 36 3.13 -9.49 1.12
C ASP A 36 3.81 -9.47 2.51
N ALA A 37 3.03 -9.73 3.55
CA ALA A 37 3.51 -9.74 4.94
C ALA A 37 4.48 -10.91 5.26
N HIS A 38 4.43 -12.01 4.50
CA HIS A 38 5.36 -13.13 4.66
C HIS A 38 6.76 -12.76 4.17
N GLU A 39 6.84 -12.03 3.05
CA GLU A 39 8.08 -11.55 2.45
C GLU A 39 8.62 -10.27 3.11
N LEU A 40 7.75 -9.44 3.68
CA LEU A 40 8.15 -8.21 4.38
C LEU A 40 8.95 -8.49 5.66
N ALA A 41 8.53 -9.46 6.48
CA ALA A 41 9.17 -9.79 7.75
C ALA A 41 10.68 -10.13 7.63
N PRO A 42 11.13 -11.07 6.77
CA PRO A 42 12.55 -11.35 6.59
C PRO A 42 13.32 -10.19 5.96
N LEU A 43 12.67 -9.35 5.15
CA LEU A 43 13.30 -8.14 4.60
C LEU A 43 13.56 -7.09 5.69
N LYS A 44 12.57 -6.80 6.56
CA LYS A 44 12.72 -5.91 7.73
C LYS A 44 13.87 -6.38 8.64
N ALA A 45 13.90 -7.67 8.99
CA ALA A 45 14.96 -8.25 9.82
C ALA A 45 16.36 -8.12 9.19
N ARG A 46 16.48 -8.24 7.86
CA ARG A 46 17.76 -8.03 7.14
C ARG A 46 18.17 -6.55 7.11
N VAL A 47 17.22 -5.64 6.92
CA VAL A 47 17.47 -4.19 6.94
C VAL A 47 17.94 -3.75 8.33
N GLN A 48 17.32 -4.23 9.40
CA GLN A 48 17.76 -3.94 10.77
C GLN A 48 19.20 -4.41 11.02
N LYS A 49 19.55 -5.63 10.60
CA LYS A 49 20.92 -6.15 10.71
C LYS A 49 21.98 -5.30 9.99
N CYS A 50 21.61 -4.59 8.92
CA CYS A 50 22.52 -3.63 8.27
C CYS A 50 22.79 -2.40 9.15
N PHE A 51 21.79 -1.88 9.85
CA PHE A 51 21.98 -0.79 10.81
C PHE A 51 22.75 -1.24 12.05
N GLU A 52 22.43 -2.42 12.60
CA GLU A 52 23.16 -3.04 13.72
C GLU A 52 24.65 -3.22 13.40
N ALA A 53 24.97 -3.72 12.19
CA ALA A 53 26.35 -3.86 11.74
C ALA A 53 27.07 -2.50 11.61
N GLY A 54 26.38 -1.45 11.15
CA GLY A 54 26.95 -0.11 11.07
C GLY A 54 27.29 0.48 12.44
N ALA A 55 26.38 0.34 13.41
CA ALA A 55 26.58 0.79 14.78
C ALA A 55 27.72 0.00 15.47
N LEU A 56 27.73 -1.32 15.32
CA LEU A 56 28.80 -2.19 15.83
C LEU A 56 30.17 -1.81 15.27
N ALA A 57 30.27 -1.56 13.95
CA ALA A 57 31.52 -1.22 13.29
C ALA A 57 32.07 0.17 13.69
N THR A 58 31.21 1.08 14.13
CA THR A 58 31.57 2.44 14.56
C THR A 58 31.71 2.59 16.07
N GLY A 59 31.33 1.57 16.86
CA GLY A 59 31.25 1.65 18.32
C GLY A 59 30.09 2.51 18.83
N CYS A 60 29.12 2.82 17.97
CA CYS A 60 27.94 3.60 18.32
C CYS A 60 26.81 2.72 18.89
N THR A 61 25.92 3.33 19.65
CA THR A 61 24.61 2.74 19.99
C THR A 61 23.62 2.94 18.85
N LEU A 62 22.67 2.01 18.69
CA LEU A 62 21.60 2.09 17.70
C LEU A 62 20.23 2.10 18.38
N GLU A 63 19.40 3.04 17.99
CA GLU A 63 17.96 3.03 18.28
C GLU A 63 17.22 2.83 16.95
N VAL A 64 16.60 1.65 16.76
CA VAL A 64 15.71 1.39 15.62
C VAL A 64 14.27 1.42 16.10
N HIS A 65 13.42 2.07 15.33
CA HIS A 65 12.00 2.12 15.58
C HIS A 65 11.24 1.29 14.50
N TRP A 66 10.50 0.21 14.86
CA TRP A 66 9.55 -0.53 13.98
C TRP A 66 8.05 -0.46 14.36
N GLY A 67 7.18 -0.11 13.41
CA GLY A 67 5.87 0.51 13.61
C GLY A 67 4.78 -0.45 14.09
N ASP A 68 3.79 0.09 14.79
CA ASP A 68 2.76 -0.67 15.52
C ASP A 68 1.97 -1.63 14.63
N THR A 69 1.84 -1.34 13.34
CA THR A 69 1.26 -2.24 12.35
C THR A 69 1.83 -1.93 10.96
N ASP A 70 2.27 -2.95 10.23
CA ASP A 70 2.65 -2.84 8.83
C ASP A 70 1.41 -2.68 7.93
N TYR A 71 1.52 -1.90 6.85
CA TYR A 71 0.50 -1.89 5.80
C TYR A 71 0.47 -3.26 5.11
N LEU A 72 -0.73 -3.80 4.88
CA LEU A 72 -0.92 -5.09 4.21
C LEU A 72 -1.14 -4.94 2.70
N ASP A 73 -0.99 -6.03 1.96
CA ASP A 73 -1.25 -6.04 0.52
C ASP A 73 -2.76 -5.88 0.23
N MET A 74 -3.09 -5.35 -0.95
CA MET A 74 -4.50 -5.09 -1.29
C MET A 74 -5.18 -6.37 -1.78
N LYS A 75 -6.05 -6.95 -0.95
CA LYS A 75 -6.92 -8.06 -1.31
C LYS A 75 -8.20 -7.56 -2.00
N THR A 76 -8.11 -7.26 -3.29
CA THR A 76 -9.27 -6.93 -4.13
C THR A 76 -10.28 -8.08 -4.13
N ASN A 77 -11.55 -7.77 -3.82
CA ASN A 77 -12.67 -8.66 -4.07
C ASN A 77 -13.12 -8.52 -5.53
N TRP A 78 -12.82 -9.51 -6.37
CA TRP A 78 -13.03 -9.42 -7.81
C TRP A 78 -14.50 -9.26 -8.22
N PRO A 79 -15.47 -9.98 -7.65
CA PRO A 79 -16.88 -9.76 -7.95
C PRO A 79 -17.33 -8.31 -7.70
N MET A 80 -16.93 -7.71 -6.57
CA MET A 80 -17.23 -6.29 -6.29
C MET A 80 -16.51 -5.32 -7.24
N ALA A 81 -15.29 -5.65 -7.67
CA ALA A 81 -14.52 -4.83 -8.62
C ALA A 81 -15.17 -4.85 -10.01
N GLU A 82 -15.59 -6.01 -10.50
CA GLU A 82 -16.31 -6.17 -11.77
C GLU A 82 -17.66 -5.44 -11.77
N MET A 83 -18.39 -5.47 -10.65
CA MET A 83 -19.62 -4.67 -10.47
C MET A 83 -19.31 -3.16 -10.54
N TYR A 84 -18.27 -2.70 -9.84
CA TYR A 84 -17.84 -1.30 -9.87
C TYR A 84 -17.43 -0.85 -11.27
N GLU A 85 -16.62 -1.63 -11.98
CA GLU A 85 -16.21 -1.36 -13.36
C GLU A 85 -17.43 -1.29 -14.29
N SER A 86 -18.33 -2.28 -14.25
CA SER A 86 -19.56 -2.28 -15.04
C SER A 86 -20.43 -1.04 -14.79
N ASN A 87 -20.50 -0.58 -13.53
CA ASN A 87 -21.28 0.59 -13.15
C ASN A 87 -20.60 1.91 -13.57
N ALA A 88 -19.28 2.01 -13.43
CA ALA A 88 -18.51 3.16 -13.89
C ALA A 88 -18.52 3.29 -15.43
N VAL A 89 -18.47 2.18 -16.17
CA VAL A 89 -18.57 2.17 -17.64
C VAL A 89 -19.92 2.73 -18.12
N LYS A 90 -21.03 2.44 -17.41
CA LYS A 90 -22.36 3.04 -17.71
C LYS A 90 -22.38 4.56 -17.52
N LEU A 91 -21.44 5.12 -16.74
CA LEU A 91 -21.24 6.57 -16.55
C LEU A 91 -20.25 7.17 -17.56
N GLY A 92 -19.79 6.41 -18.56
CA GLY A 92 -18.85 6.87 -19.58
C GLY A 92 -17.38 6.80 -19.16
N ARG A 93 -17.03 5.98 -18.16
CA ARG A 93 -15.63 5.72 -17.78
C ARG A 93 -15.04 4.56 -18.55
N GLU A 94 -13.74 4.66 -18.83
CA GLU A 94 -12.94 3.62 -19.48
C GLU A 94 -11.95 3.04 -18.46
N PHE A 95 -11.73 1.74 -18.54
CA PHE A 95 -10.78 0.99 -17.70
C PHE A 95 -9.73 0.31 -18.59
N PHE A 96 -8.49 0.31 -18.11
CA PHE A 96 -7.43 -0.48 -18.73
C PHE A 96 -7.45 -1.90 -18.16
N PRO A 97 -7.30 -2.96 -18.98
CA PRO A 97 -7.30 -4.33 -18.47
C PRO A 97 -6.16 -4.53 -17.48
N VAL A 98 -6.47 -5.02 -16.27
CA VAL A 98 -5.49 -5.16 -15.17
C VAL A 98 -4.27 -5.98 -15.58
N LYS A 99 -4.46 -7.00 -16.43
CA LYS A 99 -3.42 -7.85 -17.00
C LYS A 99 -2.33 -7.10 -17.79
N ASP A 100 -2.63 -5.90 -18.27
CA ASP A 100 -1.74 -5.08 -19.12
C ASP A 100 -0.99 -4.02 -18.27
N LEU A 101 -1.23 -3.96 -16.96
CA LEU A 101 -0.48 -3.12 -16.02
C LEU A 101 0.90 -3.72 -15.72
N PRO A 102 1.98 -2.91 -15.64
CA PRO A 102 3.32 -3.44 -15.38
C PRO A 102 3.44 -4.00 -13.95
N PRO A 103 4.25 -5.06 -13.74
CA PRO A 103 4.47 -5.64 -12.41
C PRO A 103 4.96 -4.61 -11.39
N GLY A 104 4.30 -4.52 -10.24
CA GLY A 104 4.62 -3.56 -9.20
C GLY A 104 4.09 -2.13 -9.44
N TYR A 105 3.14 -1.93 -10.37
CA TYR A 105 2.31 -0.72 -10.51
C TYR A 105 1.31 -0.55 -9.34
N ALA A 106 1.72 -0.91 -8.13
CA ALA A 106 0.89 -0.87 -6.94
C ALA A 106 1.30 0.27 -6.02
N GLY A 107 0.27 1.02 -5.59
CA GLY A 107 0.34 1.92 -4.46
C GLY A 107 0.44 1.17 -3.13
N SER A 108 0.74 1.94 -2.09
CA SER A 108 0.76 1.49 -0.70
C SER A 108 -0.37 2.20 0.03
N THR A 109 -1.33 1.45 0.58
CA THR A 109 -2.57 1.99 1.16
C THR A 109 -2.99 1.19 2.39
N ASP A 110 -3.47 1.87 3.42
CA ASP A 110 -4.04 1.28 4.64
C ASP A 110 -5.34 0.50 4.36
N MET A 111 -5.99 0.74 3.21
CA MET A 111 -7.10 -0.08 2.71
C MET A 111 -6.70 -1.55 2.54
N GLY A 112 -5.41 -1.87 2.35
CA GLY A 112 -4.92 -3.25 2.41
C GLY A 112 -5.28 -3.93 3.74
N ASN A 113 -5.07 -3.25 4.87
CA ASN A 113 -5.41 -3.73 6.20
C ASN A 113 -6.93 -3.94 6.38
N VAL A 114 -7.77 -3.12 5.72
CA VAL A 114 -9.23 -3.30 5.69
C VAL A 114 -9.61 -4.52 4.84
N SER A 115 -8.95 -4.71 3.70
CA SER A 115 -9.23 -5.78 2.71
C SER A 115 -8.99 -7.21 3.21
N HIS A 116 -8.19 -7.37 4.26
CA HIS A 116 -8.04 -8.66 4.97
C HIS A 116 -9.12 -8.92 6.03
N ARG A 117 -9.99 -7.94 6.32
CA ARG A 117 -11.01 -8.01 7.38
C ARG A 117 -12.44 -8.02 6.83
N VAL A 118 -12.69 -7.34 5.71
CA VAL A 118 -14.00 -7.31 5.02
C VAL A 118 -13.82 -7.31 3.49
N PRO A 119 -14.80 -7.81 2.71
CA PRO A 119 -14.81 -7.67 1.25
C PRO A 119 -14.59 -6.21 0.84
N SER A 120 -13.60 -5.97 -0.02
CA SER A 120 -13.06 -4.64 -0.25
C SER A 120 -12.60 -4.44 -1.69
N ILE A 121 -12.68 -3.21 -2.16
CA ILE A 121 -12.12 -2.74 -3.44
C ILE A 121 -11.40 -1.41 -3.21
N HIS A 122 -10.43 -1.09 -4.05
CA HIS A 122 -9.74 0.21 -4.06
C HIS A 122 -9.51 0.65 -5.53
N PRO A 123 -10.58 0.96 -6.27
CA PRO A 123 -10.48 1.39 -7.66
C PRO A 123 -9.78 2.75 -7.77
N MET A 124 -9.01 2.95 -8.84
CA MET A 124 -8.40 4.24 -9.16
C MET A 124 -9.16 4.93 -10.29
N MET A 125 -9.49 6.21 -10.11
CA MET A 125 -10.20 7.02 -11.10
C MET A 125 -9.23 7.94 -11.84
N GLY A 126 -9.18 7.84 -13.16
CA GLY A 126 -8.34 8.70 -14.00
C GLY A 126 -8.86 10.15 -14.07
N ILE A 127 -8.08 11.09 -13.52
CA ILE A 127 -8.40 12.54 -13.55
C ILE A 127 -7.43 13.36 -14.40
N ALA A 128 -6.20 12.89 -14.59
CA ALA A 128 -5.15 13.56 -15.37
C ALA A 128 -4.83 12.80 -16.68
N PRO A 129 -4.16 13.42 -17.67
CA PRO A 129 -3.61 12.74 -18.84
C PRO A 129 -2.53 11.72 -18.49
N ALA A 130 -2.22 10.82 -19.44
CA ALA A 130 -1.05 9.95 -19.34
C ALA A 130 0.24 10.78 -19.18
N GLY A 131 1.13 10.33 -18.27
CA GLY A 131 2.37 11.03 -17.92
C GLY A 131 2.27 11.87 -16.63
N VAL A 132 1.08 12.34 -16.24
CA VAL A 132 0.90 13.08 -14.98
C VAL A 132 0.70 12.09 -13.83
N VAL A 133 1.77 11.87 -13.06
CA VAL A 133 1.78 10.88 -11.96
C VAL A 133 1.25 11.46 -10.64
N ILE A 134 0.69 10.58 -9.80
CA ILE A 134 0.36 10.92 -8.40
C ILE A 134 1.61 11.36 -7.63
N HIS A 135 1.41 12.15 -6.57
CA HIS A 135 2.48 12.80 -5.77
C HIS A 135 3.34 13.83 -6.53
N ASN A 136 2.92 14.30 -7.70
CA ASN A 136 3.51 15.44 -8.41
C ASN A 136 2.66 16.71 -8.17
N PRO A 137 3.26 17.90 -7.92
CA PRO A 137 2.52 19.18 -7.84
C PRO A 137 1.61 19.48 -9.04
N GLU A 138 1.93 19.00 -10.24
CA GLU A 138 1.08 19.12 -11.42
C GLU A 138 -0.26 18.40 -11.24
N PHE A 139 -0.26 17.21 -10.62
CA PHE A 139 -1.46 16.41 -10.37
C PHE A 139 -2.49 17.16 -9.51
N THR A 140 -2.03 18.05 -8.60
CA THR A 140 -2.88 18.92 -7.79
C THR A 140 -3.82 19.78 -8.64
N ARG A 141 -3.37 20.22 -9.83
CA ARG A 141 -4.19 21.03 -10.74
C ARG A 141 -5.35 20.22 -11.34
N TYR A 142 -5.14 18.93 -11.60
CA TYR A 142 -6.18 18.02 -12.09
C TYR A 142 -7.13 17.58 -10.98
N ALA A 143 -6.61 17.41 -9.75
CA ALA A 143 -7.42 17.14 -8.56
C ALA A 143 -8.40 18.27 -8.22
N ALA A 144 -8.00 19.52 -8.45
CA ALA A 144 -8.82 20.71 -8.26
C ALA A 144 -9.47 21.24 -9.56
N SER A 145 -9.78 20.35 -10.51
CA SER A 145 -10.42 20.70 -11.78
C SER A 145 -11.84 20.12 -11.90
N GLU A 146 -12.65 20.65 -12.82
CA GLU A 146 -13.97 20.10 -13.15
C GLU A 146 -13.93 18.59 -13.48
N LYS A 147 -12.83 18.10 -14.07
CA LYS A 147 -12.62 16.67 -14.35
C LYS A 147 -12.33 15.86 -13.07
N GLY A 148 -11.69 16.48 -12.08
CA GLY A 148 -11.54 15.94 -10.73
C GLY A 148 -12.88 15.86 -10.01
N ASP A 149 -13.64 16.95 -10.00
CA ASP A 149 -15.00 17.00 -9.42
C ASP A 149 -15.93 15.96 -10.06
N GLN A 150 -15.93 15.86 -11.39
CA GLN A 150 -16.69 14.84 -12.11
C GLN A 150 -16.27 13.41 -11.71
N ALA A 151 -14.98 13.17 -11.45
CA ALA A 151 -14.52 11.86 -10.97
C ALA A 151 -14.96 11.52 -9.54
N VAL A 152 -15.11 12.53 -8.66
CA VAL A 152 -15.74 12.35 -7.34
C VAL A 152 -17.19 11.92 -7.51
N ILE A 153 -17.96 12.61 -8.37
CA ILE A 153 -19.36 12.27 -8.65
C ILE A 153 -19.51 10.88 -9.28
N ASP A 154 -18.68 10.54 -10.27
CA ASP A 154 -18.73 9.24 -10.95
C ASP A 154 -18.32 8.11 -10.01
N GLY A 155 -17.29 8.32 -9.18
CA GLY A 155 -16.87 7.36 -8.15
C GLY A 155 -17.97 7.12 -7.11
N ALA A 156 -18.59 8.20 -6.60
CA ALA A 156 -19.69 8.11 -5.64
C ALA A 156 -20.91 7.37 -6.22
N LYS A 157 -21.30 7.66 -7.47
CA LYS A 157 -22.36 6.93 -8.18
C LYS A 157 -22.01 5.46 -8.39
N SER A 158 -20.78 5.17 -8.81
CA SER A 158 -20.32 3.79 -9.05
C SER A 158 -20.33 2.96 -7.76
N LEU A 159 -19.86 3.52 -6.64
CA LEU A 159 -19.97 2.90 -5.31
C LEU A 159 -21.42 2.66 -4.90
N ALA A 160 -22.31 3.64 -5.08
CA ALA A 160 -23.73 3.51 -4.75
C ALA A 160 -24.43 2.44 -5.61
N MET A 161 -24.14 2.38 -6.91
CA MET A 161 -24.66 1.35 -7.81
C MET A 161 -24.15 -0.05 -7.44
N THR A 162 -22.88 -0.20 -7.07
CA THR A 162 -22.34 -1.48 -6.57
C THR A 162 -22.95 -1.88 -5.22
N ALA A 163 -23.26 -0.93 -4.34
CA ALA A 163 -23.99 -1.22 -3.10
C ALA A 163 -25.42 -1.70 -3.40
N LEU A 164 -26.12 -1.07 -4.35
CA LEU A 164 -27.45 -1.51 -4.81
C LEU A 164 -27.40 -2.92 -5.43
N ASP A 165 -26.39 -3.20 -6.26
CA ASP A 165 -26.15 -4.53 -6.83
C ASP A 165 -26.00 -5.60 -5.74
N LEU A 166 -25.25 -5.32 -4.67
CA LEU A 166 -25.08 -6.24 -3.53
C LEU A 166 -26.34 -6.35 -2.64
N MET A 167 -27.17 -5.30 -2.58
CA MET A 167 -28.40 -5.29 -1.77
C MET A 167 -29.56 -6.01 -2.45
N PHE A 168 -29.69 -5.91 -3.76
CA PHE A 168 -30.86 -6.38 -4.52
C PHE A 168 -30.59 -7.66 -5.34
N ASP A 169 -29.34 -8.09 -5.49
CA ASP A 169 -28.98 -9.37 -6.13
C ASP A 169 -28.25 -10.31 -5.15
N ALA A 170 -28.98 -11.32 -4.68
CA ALA A 170 -28.45 -12.33 -3.75
C ALA A 170 -27.33 -13.20 -4.35
N HIS A 171 -27.27 -13.36 -5.67
CA HIS A 171 -26.20 -14.09 -6.34
C HIS A 171 -24.90 -13.25 -6.34
N LYS A 172 -25.00 -11.95 -6.63
CA LYS A 172 -23.87 -11.00 -6.53
C LYS A 172 -23.32 -10.94 -5.10
N LEU A 173 -24.18 -10.81 -4.09
CA LEU A 173 -23.77 -10.82 -2.69
C LEU A 173 -23.08 -12.14 -2.29
N LYS A 174 -23.60 -13.28 -2.76
CA LYS A 174 -23.00 -14.59 -2.49
C LYS A 174 -21.63 -14.73 -3.17
N ALA A 175 -21.47 -14.27 -4.42
CA ALA A 175 -20.18 -14.29 -5.11
C ALA A 175 -19.12 -13.47 -4.37
N ALA A 176 -19.46 -12.24 -3.96
CA ALA A 176 -18.56 -11.38 -3.18
C ALA A 176 -18.14 -12.02 -1.85
N LYS A 177 -19.07 -12.65 -1.12
CA LYS A 177 -18.77 -13.39 0.12
C LYS A 177 -17.84 -14.57 -0.13
N ASN A 178 -18.17 -15.43 -1.10
CA ASN A 178 -17.38 -16.62 -1.43
C ASN A 178 -15.92 -16.28 -1.77
N ASP A 179 -15.69 -15.25 -2.59
CA ASP A 179 -14.34 -14.78 -2.97
C ASP A 179 -13.53 -14.31 -1.75
N PHE A 180 -14.16 -13.55 -0.85
CA PHE A 180 -13.52 -13.12 0.39
C PHE A 180 -13.24 -14.29 1.35
N GLU A 181 -14.18 -15.23 1.48
CA GLU A 181 -14.10 -16.41 2.35
C GLU A 181 -12.97 -17.36 1.92
N ALA A 182 -12.79 -17.57 0.61
CA ALA A 182 -11.75 -18.42 0.02
C ALA A 182 -10.31 -18.03 0.42
N THR A 183 -10.11 -16.82 0.94
CA THR A 183 -8.79 -16.28 1.30
C THR A 183 -8.71 -15.82 2.76
N LEU A 184 -9.63 -16.28 3.62
CA LEU A 184 -9.64 -15.97 5.06
C LEU A 184 -8.37 -16.42 5.78
N GLU A 185 -7.85 -17.61 5.50
CA GLU A 185 -6.68 -18.16 6.19
C GLU A 185 -5.40 -17.37 5.88
N LEU A 186 -5.20 -17.03 4.60
CA LEU A 186 -4.15 -16.10 4.17
C LEU A 186 -4.26 -14.76 4.90
N SER A 187 -5.49 -14.26 5.08
CA SER A 187 -5.75 -12.99 5.76
C SER A 187 -5.45 -13.06 7.27
N ARG A 188 -5.76 -14.16 7.96
CA ARG A 188 -5.36 -14.39 9.35
C ARG A 188 -3.84 -14.36 9.51
N ASN A 189 -3.13 -15.08 8.64
CA ASN A 189 -1.68 -15.16 8.67
C ASN A 189 -1.00 -13.81 8.37
N ALA A 190 -1.52 -13.06 7.39
CA ALA A 190 -1.03 -11.70 7.10
C ALA A 190 -1.26 -10.74 8.28
N ILE A 191 -2.45 -10.78 8.91
CA ILE A 191 -2.78 -9.95 10.08
C ILE A 191 -1.92 -10.28 11.31
N ALA A 192 -1.60 -11.55 11.54
CA ALA A 192 -0.69 -11.94 12.62
C ALA A 192 0.71 -11.34 12.38
N LYS A 193 1.24 -11.52 11.17
CA LYS A 193 2.57 -11.04 10.77
C LYS A 193 2.73 -9.52 10.76
N SER A 194 1.70 -8.75 10.40
CA SER A 194 1.79 -7.28 10.39
C SER A 194 1.95 -6.64 11.76
N ARG A 195 1.87 -7.43 12.84
CA ARG A 195 2.09 -7.03 14.23
C ARG A 195 3.26 -7.76 14.89
N GLU A 196 4.01 -8.59 14.16
CA GLU A 196 5.22 -9.23 14.69
C GLU A 196 6.29 -8.14 14.92
N PRO A 197 6.72 -7.89 16.17
CA PRO A 197 7.82 -6.97 16.42
C PRO A 197 9.10 -7.57 15.84
N VAL A 198 9.86 -6.77 15.10
CA VAL A 198 11.24 -7.17 14.78
C VAL A 198 12.01 -7.12 16.09
N ALA A 199 12.67 -8.23 16.45
CA ALA A 199 13.36 -8.34 17.73
C ALA A 199 14.35 -7.17 17.93
N HIS A 200 14.33 -6.55 19.12
CA HIS A 200 15.20 -5.45 19.54
C HIS A 200 14.96 -4.05 18.90
N ALA A 201 13.70 -3.66 18.61
CA ALA A 201 13.36 -2.35 18.00
C ALA A 201 11.92 -1.82 18.30
N HIS A 202 11.61 -0.51 18.11
CA HIS A 202 10.43 0.18 18.69
C HIS A 202 9.79 1.41 17.93
N HIS A 203 8.78 1.24 17.05
CA HIS A 203 7.84 2.27 16.46
C HIS A 203 8.11 3.06 15.12
N GLY A 204 8.52 2.45 13.99
CA GLY A 204 8.65 3.02 12.60
C GLY A 204 8.33 2.07 11.41
N HIS A 205 7.60 2.49 10.38
CA HIS A 205 6.64 1.59 9.70
C HIS A 205 7.16 0.77 8.49
N GLY A 206 6.70 -0.47 8.33
CA GLY A 206 6.88 -1.30 7.12
C GLY A 206 5.60 -1.38 6.28
N CYS A 207 5.73 -1.81 5.02
CA CYS A 207 4.61 -1.82 4.07
C CYS A 207 4.65 -3.03 3.13
N CYS A 208 3.52 -3.68 2.89
CA CYS A 208 3.36 -4.63 1.79
C CYS A 208 2.81 -3.90 0.55
N ALA A 209 3.07 -4.40 -0.65
CA ALA A 209 2.46 -3.90 -1.88
C ALA A 209 2.40 -5.01 -2.92
N ARG A 210 1.19 -5.29 -3.42
CA ARG A 210 0.88 -6.42 -4.30
C ARG A 210 1.43 -6.25 -5.73
#